data_AF-A0A4D6EKU1-F1
#
_entry.id   AF-A0A4D6EKU1-F1
#
_cell.length_a   1.000
_cell.length_b   1.000
_cell.length_c   1.000
_cell.angle_alpha   90.00
_cell.angle_beta   90.00
_cell.angle_gamma   90.00
#
_symmetry.space_group_name_H-M   'P 1'
#
loop_
_entity.id
_entity.type
_entity.pdbx_description
1 polymer ?
#
loop_
_entity_poly.entity_id
_entity_poly.type
_entity_poly.pdbx_seq_one_letter_code
_entity_poly.pdbx_strand_id
1 'polypeptide(L)'
;EDWVLEHAKLKARIEVLEKNKRNFMGEDLDSLSLKELQSLEHQLHAALKSIRSRKNQAMFESISALQKKDKALQDHNNMLLKKIKEREKKTSQQEGQFVQCSNNSTILQHQYCATSSRDVFVGRVVGEDGCASSLTDPNTL
;
A
#
# COMPACT_ATOMS: atom_id res chain seq x y z
N GLU A 1 -11.58 47.48 35.66
CA GLU A 1 -10.13 47.74 35.61
C GLU A 1 -9.29 46.49 35.32
N ASP A 2 -9.79 45.27 35.58
CA ASP A 2 -9.04 44.02 35.36
C ASP A 2 -8.62 43.71 33.92
N TRP A 3 -9.36 44.20 32.92
CA TRP A 3 -9.09 43.88 31.51
C TRP A 3 -7.72 44.39 31.03
N VAL A 4 -7.27 45.55 31.52
CA VAL A 4 -5.96 46.11 31.15
C VAL A 4 -4.83 45.25 31.72
N LEU A 5 -4.99 44.77 32.95
CA LEU A 5 -4.02 43.89 33.60
C LEU A 5 -3.95 42.53 32.91
N GLU A 6 -5.10 41.91 32.63
CA GLU A 6 -5.14 40.61 31.93
C GLU A 6 -4.61 40.73 30.49
N HIS A 7 -4.91 41.83 29.80
CA HIS A 7 -4.32 42.11 28.49
C HIS A 7 -2.79 42.21 28.56
N ALA A 8 -2.25 42.97 29.53
CA ALA A 8 -0.80 43.10 29.71
C ALA A 8 -0.12 41.75 30.00
N LYS A 9 -0.74 40.94 30.85
CA LYS A 9 -0.27 39.58 31.18
C LYS A 9 -0.28 38.65 29.97
N LEU A 10 -1.34 38.68 29.17
CA LEU A 10 -1.44 37.87 27.96
C LEU A 10 -0.40 38.31 26.93
N LYS A 11 -0.23 39.63 26.75
CA LYS A 11 0.78 40.19 25.85
C LYS A 11 2.19 39.77 26.23
N ALA A 12 2.55 39.87 27.52
CA ALA A 12 3.85 39.41 28.00
C ALA A 12 4.07 37.90 27.74
N ARG A 13 3.02 37.07 27.89
CA ARG A 13 3.11 35.64 27.59
C ARG A 13 3.33 35.36 26.11
N ILE A 14 2.69 36.12 25.22
CA ILE A 14 2.90 36.01 23.77
C ILE A 14 4.34 36.38 23.43
N GLU A 15 4.86 37.49 23.95
CA GLU A 15 6.23 37.95 23.69
C GLU A 15 7.28 36.90 24.11
N VAL A 16 7.08 36.25 25.27
CA VAL A 16 7.94 35.13 25.71
C VAL A 16 7.86 33.94 24.77
N LEU A 17 6.66 33.56 24.32
CA LEU A 17 6.48 32.44 23.39
C LEU A 17 7.13 32.72 22.02
N GLU A 18 6.99 33.94 21.51
CA GLU A 18 7.60 34.35 20.24
C GLU A 18 9.12 34.38 20.35
N LYS A 19 9.67 34.91 21.45
CA LYS A 19 11.11 34.85 21.74
C LYS A 19 11.60 33.40 21.78
N ASN A 20 10.91 32.52 22.49
CA ASN A 20 11.26 31.11 22.56
C ASN A 20 11.22 30.45 21.18
N LYS A 21 10.20 30.77 20.35
CA LYS A 21 10.13 30.27 18.96
C LYS A 21 11.37 30.68 18.18
N ARG A 22 11.77 31.95 18.23
CA ARG A 22 12.99 32.44 17.55
C ARG A 22 14.24 31.70 18.03
N ASN A 23 14.39 31.55 19.34
CA ASN A 23 15.49 30.77 19.91
C ASN A 23 15.52 29.33 19.39
N PHE A 24 14.39 28.63 19.35
CA PHE A 24 14.31 27.27 18.79
C PHE A 24 14.62 27.20 17.29
N MET A 25 14.45 28.29 16.55
CA MET A 25 14.84 28.42 15.15
C MET A 25 16.32 28.84 14.97
N GLY A 26 17.05 29.04 16.07
CA GLY A 26 18.46 29.46 16.05
C GLY A 26 18.66 30.97 15.92
N GLU A 27 17.64 31.76 16.17
CA GLU A 27 17.67 33.24 16.14
C GLU A 27 17.86 33.80 17.57
N ASP A 28 18.33 35.06 17.70
CA ASP A 28 18.48 35.80 18.97
C ASP A 28 19.28 35.11 20.09
N LEU A 29 20.18 34.18 19.73
CA LEU A 29 20.92 33.33 20.67
C LEU A 29 21.96 34.09 21.51
N ASP A 30 22.46 35.23 21.03
CA ASP A 30 23.46 36.06 21.74
C ASP A 30 22.97 36.55 23.11
N SER A 31 21.65 36.59 23.31
CA SER A 31 21.02 36.99 24.56
C SER A 31 20.95 35.86 25.61
N LEU A 32 21.33 34.63 25.25
CA LEU A 32 21.23 33.46 26.12
C LEU A 32 22.56 33.16 26.82
N SER A 33 22.47 32.76 28.08
CA SER A 33 23.60 32.19 28.80
C SER A 33 23.94 30.79 28.29
N LEU A 34 25.17 30.32 28.57
CA LEU A 34 25.61 28.97 28.21
C LEU A 34 24.66 27.88 28.74
N LYS A 35 24.15 28.04 29.96
CA LYS A 35 23.22 27.09 30.58
C LYS A 35 21.87 27.05 29.84
N GLU A 36 21.37 28.20 29.41
CA GLU A 36 20.13 28.29 28.64
C GLU A 36 20.31 27.68 27.24
N LEU A 37 21.47 27.91 26.60
CA LEU A 37 21.78 27.33 25.31
C LEU A 37 21.89 25.79 25.39
N GLN A 38 22.54 25.24 26.42
CA GLN A 38 22.58 23.79 26.66
C GLN A 38 21.18 23.20 26.90
N SER A 39 20.32 23.91 27.64
CA SER A 39 18.93 23.51 27.84
C SER A 39 18.14 23.51 26.53
N LEU A 40 18.35 24.53 25.69
CA LEU A 40 17.72 24.65 24.38
C LEU A 40 18.13 23.49 23.45
N GLU A 41 19.42 23.19 23.39
CA GLU A 41 19.97 22.06 22.63
C GLU A 41 19.36 20.73 23.09
N HIS A 42 19.31 20.50 24.40
CA HIS A 42 18.73 19.28 24.96
C HIS A 42 17.25 19.13 24.58
N GLN A 43 16.47 20.20 24.68
CA GLN A 43 15.05 20.22 24.29
C GLN A 43 14.87 19.91 22.80
N LEU A 44 15.68 20.52 21.93
CA LEU A 44 15.66 20.26 20.48
C LEU A 44 16.02 18.80 20.18
N HIS A 45 17.08 18.29 20.81
CA HIS A 45 17.49 16.90 20.62
C HIS A 45 16.40 15.91 21.03
N ALA A 46 15.79 16.10 22.21
CA ALA A 46 14.70 15.26 22.70
C ALA A 46 13.45 15.33 21.80
N ALA A 47 13.07 16.54 21.36
CA ALA A 47 11.94 16.74 20.46
C ALA A 47 12.17 16.04 19.11
N LEU A 48 13.35 16.21 18.51
CA LEU A 48 13.72 15.54 17.26
C LEU A 48 13.69 14.02 17.39
N LYS A 49 14.22 13.48 18.50
CA LYS A 49 14.16 12.04 18.79
C LYS A 49 12.71 11.54 18.85
N SER A 50 11.83 12.27 19.53
CA SER A 50 10.40 11.93 19.65
C SER A 50 9.67 11.98 18.29
N ILE A 51 9.92 13.01 17.48
CA ILE A 51 9.34 13.16 16.14
C ILE A 51 9.76 12.01 15.23
N ARG A 52 11.06 11.70 15.18
CA ARG A 52 11.59 10.58 14.38
C ARG A 52 11.00 9.25 14.81
N SER A 53 10.94 9.01 16.12
CA SER A 53 10.34 7.79 16.68
C SER A 53 8.89 7.62 16.23
N ARG A 54 8.07 8.68 16.36
CA ARG A 54 6.66 8.66 15.94
C ARG A 54 6.49 8.45 14.44
N LYS A 55 7.33 9.10 13.61
CA LYS A 55 7.31 8.90 12.16
C LYS A 55 7.65 7.46 11.79
N ASN A 56 8.68 6.90 12.42
CA ASN A 56 9.09 5.52 12.16
C ASN A 56 8.00 4.53 12.59
N GLN A 57 7.39 4.74 13.75
CA GLN A 57 6.27 3.93 14.24
C GLN A 57 5.11 3.92 13.22
N ALA A 58 4.68 5.09 12.75
CA ALA A 58 3.61 5.19 11.75
C ALA A 58 3.99 4.50 10.41
N MET A 59 5.26 4.59 10.00
CA MET A 59 5.75 3.91 8.81
C MET A 59 5.70 2.38 8.97
N PHE A 60 6.14 1.84 10.11
CA PHE A 60 6.08 0.40 10.40
C PHE A 60 4.65 -0.13 10.47
N GLU A 61 3.73 0.65 11.03
CA GLU A 61 2.30 0.33 11.05
C GLU A 61 1.73 0.23 9.63
N SER A 62 2.07 1.20 8.77
CA SER A 62 1.65 1.20 7.36
C SER A 62 2.21 0.01 6.58
N ILE A 63 3.51 -0.27 6.73
CA ILE A 63 4.16 -1.44 6.12
C ILE A 63 3.47 -2.74 6.57
N SER A 64 3.25 -2.88 7.88
CA SER A 64 2.60 -4.07 8.44
C SER A 64 1.16 -4.26 7.92
N ALA A 65 0.42 -3.16 7.78
CA ALA A 65 -0.94 -3.19 7.24
C ALA A 65 -0.95 -3.61 5.77
N LEU A 66 -0.01 -3.11 4.96
CA LEU A 66 0.14 -3.48 3.55
C LEU A 66 0.55 -4.94 3.38
N GLN A 67 1.53 -5.41 4.15
CA GLN A 67 1.97 -6.82 4.12
C GLN A 67 0.84 -7.79 4.46
N LYS A 68 -0.03 -7.44 5.43
CA LYS A 68 -1.21 -8.24 5.75
C LYS A 68 -2.21 -8.31 4.59
N LYS A 69 -2.43 -7.18 3.90
CA LYS A 69 -3.32 -7.13 2.72
C LYS A 69 -2.75 -7.94 1.56
N ASP A 70 -1.46 -7.79 1.28
CA ASP A 70 -0.76 -8.54 0.23
C ASP A 70 -0.89 -10.04 0.45
N LYS A 71 -0.60 -10.52 1.68
CA LYS A 71 -0.77 -11.93 2.04
C LYS A 71 -2.21 -12.42 1.85
N ALA A 72 -3.20 -11.65 2.31
CA ALA A 72 -4.62 -12.03 2.17
C ALA A 72 -5.05 -12.13 0.69
N LEU A 73 -4.57 -11.23 -0.16
CA LEU A 73 -4.81 -11.28 -1.61
C LEU A 73 -4.12 -12.47 -2.26
N GLN A 74 -2.88 -12.76 -1.88
CA GLN A 74 -2.14 -13.92 -2.36
C GLN A 74 -2.85 -15.22 -1.99
N ASP A 75 -3.34 -15.35 -0.76
CA ASP A 75 -4.11 -16.50 -0.30
C ASP A 75 -5.43 -16.65 -1.08
N HIS A 76 -6.13 -15.55 -1.35
CA HIS A 76 -7.36 -15.56 -2.16
C HIS A 76 -7.09 -15.99 -3.61
N ASN A 77 -6.05 -15.44 -4.24
CA ASN A 77 -5.64 -15.79 -5.60
C ASN A 77 -5.26 -17.27 -5.70
N ASN A 78 -4.51 -17.79 -4.72
CA ASN A 78 -4.16 -19.21 -4.65
C ASN A 78 -5.40 -20.11 -4.53
N MET A 79 -6.40 -19.70 -3.75
CA MET A 79 -7.67 -20.43 -3.66
C MET A 79 -8.43 -20.42 -4.99
N LEU A 80 -8.51 -19.28 -5.68
CA LEU A 80 -9.17 -19.17 -6.98
C LEU A 80 -8.47 -20.06 -8.03
N LEU A 81 -7.13 -20.04 -8.06
CA LEU A 81 -6.35 -20.88 -8.97
C LEU A 81 -6.62 -22.37 -8.74
N LYS A 82 -6.74 -22.82 -7.48
CA LYS A 82 -7.14 -24.20 -7.16
C LYS A 82 -8.55 -24.52 -7.69
N LYS A 83 -9.53 -23.63 -7.46
CA LYS A 83 -10.91 -23.80 -7.95
C LYS A 83 -10.99 -23.84 -9.48
N ILE A 84 -10.16 -23.06 -10.18
CA ILE A 84 -10.08 -23.09 -11.65
C ILE A 84 -9.57 -24.47 -12.11
N LYS A 85 -8.43 -24.92 -11.56
CA LYS A 85 -7.84 -26.23 -11.88
C LYS A 85 -8.81 -27.40 -11.60
N GLU A 86 -9.60 -27.33 -10.54
CA GLU A 86 -10.61 -28.33 -10.23
C GLU A 86 -11.77 -28.34 -11.23
N ARG A 87 -12.21 -27.16 -11.70
CA ARG A 87 -13.27 -27.05 -12.72
C ARG A 87 -12.79 -27.57 -14.07
N GLU A 88 -11.59 -27.20 -14.51
CA GLU A 88 -10.99 -27.70 -15.75
C GLU A 88 -10.94 -29.24 -15.77
N LYS A 89 -10.50 -29.86 -14.68
CA LYS A 89 -10.50 -31.33 -14.55
C LYS A 89 -11.89 -31.96 -14.67
N LYS A 90 -12.92 -31.31 -14.11
CA LYS A 90 -14.32 -31.79 -14.20
C LYS A 90 -14.88 -31.64 -15.61
N THR A 91 -14.57 -30.54 -16.30
CA THR A 91 -15.02 -30.29 -17.68
C THR A 91 -14.38 -31.29 -18.66
N SER A 92 -13.09 -31.58 -18.54
CA SER A 92 -12.42 -32.61 -19.36
C SER A 92 -12.93 -34.04 -19.10
N GLN A 93 -13.50 -34.33 -17.91
CA GLN A 93 -14.15 -35.61 -17.63
C GLN A 93 -15.57 -35.72 -18.20
N GLN A 94 -16.31 -34.60 -18.28
CA GLN A 94 -17.64 -34.57 -18.91
C GLN A 94 -17.57 -34.67 -20.44
N GLU A 95 -16.54 -34.10 -21.09
CA GLU A 95 -16.33 -34.25 -22.53
C GLU A 95 -16.07 -35.71 -22.94
N GLY A 96 -15.50 -36.54 -22.05
CA GLY A 96 -15.34 -37.99 -22.26
C GLY A 96 -16.63 -38.81 -22.19
N GLN A 97 -17.72 -38.27 -21.62
CA GLN A 97 -19.02 -38.96 -21.51
C GLN A 97 -20.00 -38.62 -22.63
N PHE A 98 -19.76 -37.56 -23.42
CA PHE A 98 -20.66 -37.17 -24.52
C PHE A 98 -20.36 -37.85 -25.86
N VAL A 99 -19.28 -38.66 -25.97
CA VAL A 99 -18.88 -39.33 -27.22
C VAL A 99 -19.50 -40.73 -27.39
N GLN A 100 -20.20 -41.26 -26.38
CA GLN A 100 -20.73 -42.64 -26.42
C GLN A 100 -22.25 -42.73 -26.48
N CYS A 101 -22.88 -41.95 -27.36
CA CYS A 101 -24.27 -42.19 -27.83
C CYS A 101 -24.42 -41.76 -29.30
N SER A 102 -23.59 -42.28 -30.20
CA SER A 102 -23.84 -42.17 -31.64
C SER A 102 -23.39 -43.45 -32.33
N ASN A 103 -24.17 -44.52 -32.13
CA ASN A 103 -24.27 -45.64 -33.05
C ASN A 103 -25.66 -46.22 -32.80
N ASN A 104 -26.65 -45.73 -33.56
CA ASN A 104 -27.76 -46.47 -34.15
C ASN A 104 -28.67 -45.46 -34.85
N SER A 105 -28.43 -45.33 -36.15
CA SER A 105 -29.31 -44.68 -37.11
C SER A 105 -30.73 -45.22 -37.00
N THR A 106 -31.75 -44.34 -36.95
CA THR A 106 -32.88 -44.31 -37.90
C THR A 106 -33.83 -43.14 -37.59
N ILE A 107 -33.71 -42.08 -38.41
CA ILE A 107 -34.78 -41.28 -39.06
C ILE A 107 -35.70 -40.29 -38.27
N LEU A 108 -35.65 -39.04 -38.77
CA LEU A 108 -36.66 -37.93 -38.82
C LEU A 108 -36.78 -36.86 -37.70
N GLN A 109 -35.99 -35.79 -37.88
CA GLN A 109 -36.32 -34.36 -38.04
C GLN A 109 -37.63 -33.76 -37.44
N HIS A 110 -37.46 -32.81 -36.51
CA HIS A 110 -38.15 -31.51 -36.32
C HIS A 110 -37.61 -30.93 -34.98
N GLN A 111 -37.25 -29.67 -34.72
CA GLN A 111 -37.60 -28.36 -35.27
C GLN A 111 -36.62 -27.31 -34.67
N TYR A 112 -36.28 -26.30 -35.46
CA TYR A 112 -35.37 -25.16 -35.21
C TYR A 112 -35.43 -24.47 -33.84
N CYS A 113 -34.28 -23.97 -33.35
CA CYS A 113 -34.22 -22.65 -32.71
C CYS A 113 -32.83 -22.00 -32.88
N ALA A 114 -32.84 -20.67 -32.89
CA ALA A 114 -32.03 -19.81 -33.72
C ALA A 114 -30.62 -19.44 -33.20
N THR A 115 -29.80 -19.05 -34.19
CA THR A 115 -28.59 -18.22 -34.17
C THR A 115 -28.44 -17.24 -32.99
N SER A 116 -27.21 -17.05 -32.48
CA SER A 116 -26.36 -15.90 -32.87
C SER A 116 -25.30 -15.52 -31.81
N SER A 117 -24.09 -15.30 -32.33
CA SER A 117 -23.06 -14.32 -31.92
C SER A 117 -21.99 -14.66 -30.87
N ARG A 118 -20.75 -14.72 -31.41
CA ARG A 118 -19.53 -13.99 -30.99
C ARG A 118 -18.82 -14.47 -29.71
N ASP A 119 -17.49 -14.63 -29.64
CA ASP A 119 -16.37 -14.10 -30.43
C ASP A 119 -15.19 -15.09 -30.50
N VAL A 120 -14.47 -14.99 -31.63
CA VAL A 120 -13.17 -15.60 -31.89
C VAL A 120 -12.11 -14.87 -31.07
N PHE A 121 -11.29 -15.60 -30.30
CA PHE A 121 -9.96 -15.10 -29.93
C PHE A 121 -8.92 -16.21 -30.14
N VAL A 122 -8.21 -16.11 -31.25
CA VAL A 122 -7.03 -16.92 -31.59
C VAL A 122 -5.85 -16.38 -30.80
N GLY A 123 -5.43 -17.08 -29.75
CA GLY A 123 -4.18 -16.84 -29.05
C GLY A 123 -3.06 -17.67 -29.68
N ARG A 124 -2.25 -17.04 -30.55
CA ARG A 124 -1.02 -17.61 -31.11
C ARG A 124 0.04 -17.75 -30.01
N VAL A 125 0.56 -18.97 -29.84
CA VAL A 125 1.74 -19.29 -29.01
C VAL A 125 2.99 -19.04 -29.84
N VAL A 126 3.93 -18.25 -29.30
CA VAL A 126 5.37 -18.34 -29.61
C VAL A 126 6.10 -18.13 -28.28
N GLY A 127 6.82 -19.17 -27.85
CA GLY A 127 7.81 -19.06 -26.79
C GLY A 127 9.16 -18.60 -27.35
N GLU A 128 10.04 -18.16 -26.47
CA GLU A 128 11.38 -18.73 -26.24
C GLU A 128 12.16 -17.81 -25.29
N ASP A 129 12.59 -18.40 -24.18
CA ASP A 129 13.93 -18.36 -23.57
C ASP A 129 14.65 -17.05 -23.27
N GLY A 130 15.28 -17.00 -22.09
CA GLY A 130 16.55 -16.29 -21.93
C GLY A 130 16.76 -15.55 -20.61
N CYS A 131 17.56 -16.15 -19.75
CA CYS A 131 18.07 -15.66 -18.47
C CYS A 131 19.06 -14.47 -18.63
N ALA A 132 19.07 -13.49 -17.70
CA ALA A 132 20.26 -12.97 -16.99
C ALA A 132 20.12 -11.53 -16.42
N SER A 133 20.18 -11.45 -15.09
CA SER A 133 20.88 -10.51 -14.18
C SER A 133 21.34 -9.11 -14.61
N SER A 134 20.96 -8.09 -13.82
CA SER A 134 21.80 -7.04 -13.18
C SER A 134 20.84 -6.00 -12.56
N LEU A 135 20.72 -5.78 -11.24
CA LEU A 135 21.68 -5.34 -10.21
C LEU A 135 22.29 -3.97 -10.51
N THR A 136 21.57 -2.90 -10.12
CA THR A 136 22.15 -1.64 -9.58
C THR A 136 21.08 -0.84 -8.82
N ASP A 137 21.22 -0.77 -7.49
CA ASP A 137 20.81 0.39 -6.70
C ASP A 137 21.79 1.55 -6.98
N PRO A 138 21.34 2.81 -6.90
CA PRO A 138 21.92 3.62 -5.83
C PRO A 138 20.92 4.65 -5.25
N ASN A 139 20.81 4.70 -3.92
CA ASN A 139 20.98 5.97 -3.21
C ASN A 139 21.05 5.74 -1.70
N THR A 140 22.29 5.76 -1.21
CA THR A 140 22.64 6.12 0.15
C THR A 140 23.36 7.45 0.08
N LEU A 141 22.71 8.51 0.55
CA LEU A 141 23.27 9.67 1.26
C LEU A 141 22.14 10.30 2.09
#